data_AF-A0AAV9R3U4-F1
#
_entry.id   AF-A0AAV9R3U4-F1
#
_cell.length_a   1.000
_cell.length_b   1.000
_cell.length_c   1.000
_cell.angle_alpha   90.00
_cell.angle_beta   90.00
_cell.angle_gamma   90.00
#
_symmetry.space_group_name_H-M   'P 1'
#
loop_
_entity.id
_entity.type
_entity.pdbx_description
1 polymer ?
#
loop_
_entity_poly.entity_id
_entity_poly.type
_entity_poly.pdbx_seq_one_letter_code
_entity_poly.pdbx_strand_id
1 'polypeptide(L)' 'MTANLNINYRSPIPLGSTVLIESTLDKEEGKKKFILCSVTSTDGSRLHTEATALFVSISVSHLLRG' A
#
# COMPACT_ATOMS: atom_id res chain seq x y z
N MET A 1 7.42 0.83 -9.78
CA MET A 1 6.48 -0.24 -10.18
C MET A 1 6.21 -1.14 -8.99
N THR A 2 4.99 -1.64 -8.80
CA THR A 2 4.66 -2.60 -7.73
C THR A 2 5.27 -3.96 -8.06
N ALA A 3 6.06 -4.50 -7.14
CA ALA A 3 6.64 -5.84 -7.28
C ALA A 3 5.97 -6.86 -6.36
N ASN A 4 5.53 -6.45 -5.17
CA ASN A 4 4.73 -7.26 -4.27
C ASN A 4 3.72 -6.38 -3.54
N LEU A 5 2.54 -6.94 -3.30
CA LEU A 5 1.48 -6.33 -2.53
C LEU A 5 0.83 -7.42 -1.68
N ASN A 6 0.94 -7.30 -0.37
CA ASN A 6 0.34 -8.22 0.60
C ASN A 6 -0.74 -7.45 1.37
N ILE A 7 -1.94 -7.99 1.42
CA ILE A 7 -3.11 -7.33 1.99
C ILE A 7 -3.82 -8.30 2.95
N ASN A 8 -3.97 -7.86 4.20
CA ASN A 8 -4.77 -8.54 5.20
C ASN A 8 -6.08 -7.77 5.40
N TYR A 9 -7.18 -8.32 4.88
CA TYR A 9 -8.52 -7.79 5.10
C TYR A 9 -9.00 -8.21 6.50
N ARG A 10 -9.08 -7.24 7.42
CA ARG A 10 -9.50 -7.46 8.81
C ARG A 10 -11.00 -7.31 8.98
N SER A 11 -11.62 -6.37 8.27
CA SER A 11 -13.05 -6.14 8.35
C SER A 11 -13.62 -5.49 7.08
N PRO A 12 -14.91 -5.72 6.75
CA PRO A 12 -15.51 -5.19 5.52
C PRO A 12 -15.71 -3.68 5.58
N ILE A 13 -15.46 -3.03 4.44
CA ILE A 13 -15.75 -1.62 4.21
C ILE A 13 -17.14 -1.50 3.57
N PRO A 14 -18.10 -0.81 4.20
CA PRO A 14 -19.41 -0.58 3.60
C PRO A 14 -19.32 0.24 2.30
N LEU A 15 -20.13 -0.11 1.30
CA LEU A 15 -20.21 0.68 0.06
C LEU A 15 -20.69 2.11 0.36
N GLY A 16 -20.08 3.09 -0.32
CA GLY A 16 -20.37 4.51 -0.10
C GLY A 16 -19.78 5.11 1.17
N SER A 17 -19.07 4.33 1.99
CA SER A 17 -18.34 4.86 3.15
C SER A 17 -17.01 5.49 2.73
N THR A 18 -16.55 6.46 3.52
CA THR A 18 -15.21 7.04 3.43
C THR A 18 -14.30 6.36 4.43
N VAL A 19 -13.07 6.05 4.02
CA VAL A 19 -12.02 5.47 4.86
C VAL A 19 -10.75 6.31 4.77
N LEU A 20 -9.94 6.28 5.82
CA LEU A 20 -8.61 6.85 5.84
C LEU A 20 -7.61 5.78 5.40
N ILE A 21 -6.78 6.10 4.41
CA ILE A 21 -5.66 5.25 3.99
C ILE A 21 -4.39 5.98 4.38
N GLU A 22 -3.65 5.40 5.33
CA GLU A 22 -2.33 5.89 5.70
C GLU A 22 -1.27 4.98 5.10
N SER A 23 -0.20 5.59 4.58
CA SER A 23 0.92 4.87 4.00
C SER A 23 2.22 5.52 4.40
N THR A 24 3.18 4.70 4.82
CA THR A 24 4.48 5.16 5.32
C THR A 24 5.59 4.38 4.63
N LEU A 25 6.62 5.11 4.18
CA LEU A 25 7.87 4.49 3.75
C LEU A 25 8.59 3.95 4.99
N ASP A 26 8.64 2.63 5.11
CA ASP A 26 9.28 1.94 6.24
C ASP A 26 10.79 1.84 6.03
N LYS A 27 11.20 1.35 4.86
CA LYS A 27 12.62 1.23 4.50
C LYS A 27 12.87 1.31 3.00
N GLU A 28 14.09 1.70 2.65
CA GLU A 28 14.59 1.73 1.28
C GLU A 28 15.91 0.94 1.18
N GLU A 29 15.97 -0.01 0.25
CA GLU A 29 17.12 -0.87 0.01
C GLU A 29 17.47 -0.82 -1.50
N GLY A 30 18.32 0.14 -1.86
CA GLY A 30 18.72 0.36 -3.25
C GLY A 30 17.52 0.73 -4.12
N LYS A 31 17.09 -0.17 -5.02
CA LYS A 31 15.91 0.06 -5.87
C LYS A 31 14.59 -0.35 -5.20
N LYS A 32 14.63 -0.97 -4.02
CA LYS A 32 13.45 -1.47 -3.31
C LYS A 32 12.95 -0.45 -2.30
N LYS A 33 11.65 -0.16 -2.33
CA LYS A 33 10.96 0.70 -1.35
C LYS A 33 9.86 -0.13 -0.69
N PHE A 34 9.95 -0.27 0.62
CA PHE A 34 9.00 -1.04 1.42
C PHE A 34 8.04 -0.06 2.08
N ILE A 35 6.76 -0.24 1.83
CA ILE A 35 5.68 0.62 2.30
C ILE A 35 4.82 -0.19 3.26
N LEU A 36 4.51 0.41 4.41
CA LEU A 36 3.44 -0.05 5.30
C LEU A 36 2.19 0.77 5.03
N CYS A 37 1.03 0.13 5.06
CA CYS A 37 -0.25 0.78 4.86
C CYS A 37 -1.31 0.24 5.81
N SER A 38 -2.15 1.14 6.30
CA SER A 38 -3.35 0.82 7.06
C SER A 38 -4.55 1.53 6.45
N VAL A 39 -5.70 0.87 6.53
CA VAL A 39 -7.00 1.44 6.13
C VAL A 39 -7.90 1.41 7.34
N THR A 40 -8.34 2.58 7.80
CA THR A 40 -9.17 2.75 8.98
C THR A 40 -10.44 3.52 8.64
N SER A 41 -11.44 3.44 9.52
CA SER A 41 -12.58 4.37 9.47
C SER A 41 -12.09 5.79 9.74
N THR A 42 -12.82 6.80 9.26
CA THR A 42 -12.39 8.22 9.39
C THR A 42 -12.21 8.69 10.83
N ASP A 43 -12.86 8.03 11.79
CA ASP A 43 -12.74 8.27 13.23
C ASP A 43 -11.66 7.39 13.91
N GLY A 44 -10.94 6.56 13.14
CA GLY A 44 -9.94 5.62 13.63
C GLY A 44 -10.51 4.41 14.40
N SER A 45 -11.83 4.31 14.56
CA SER A 45 -12.46 3.31 15.45
C SER A 45 -12.33 1.86 14.98
N ARG A 46 -12.12 1.66 13.67
CA ARG A 46 -12.08 0.34 13.05
C ARG A 46 -10.99 0.25 12.00
N LEU A 47 -10.16 -0.79 12.13
CA LEU A 47 -9.18 -1.21 11.14
C LEU A 47 -9.84 -2.14 10.11
N HIS A 48 -9.83 -1.73 8.86
CA HIS A 48 -10.38 -2.49 7.74
C HIS A 48 -9.31 -3.36 7.09
N THR A 49 -8.12 -2.80 6.89
CA THR A 49 -7.05 -3.46 6.15
C THR A 49 -5.69 -3.09 6.70
N GLU A 50 -4.79 -4.06 6.75
CA GLU A 50 -3.35 -3.84 6.89
C GLU A 50 -2.65 -4.37 5.65
N ALA A 51 -1.73 -3.61 5.09
CA ALA A 51 -1.01 -3.99 3.89
C ALA A 51 0.47 -3.66 3.97
N THR A 52 1.26 -4.48 3.29
CA THR A 52 2.66 -4.19 2.98
C THR A 52 2.83 -4.18 1.47
N ALA A 53 3.63 -3.25 0.97
CA ALA A 53 3.91 -3.16 -0.46
C ALA A 53 5.41 -3.00 -0.71
N LEU A 54 5.90 -3.68 -1.74
CA LEU A 54 7.24 -3.52 -2.26
C LEU A 54 7.16 -2.86 -3.62
N PHE A 55 7.73 -1.67 -3.73
CA PHE A 55 7.94 -0.97 -4.99
C PHE A 55 9.38 -1.11 -5.43
N VAL A 56 9.58 -1.35 -6.73
CA VAL A 56 10.91 -1.32 -7.35
C VAL A 56 11.02 -0.11 -8.27
N SER A 57 12.09 0.65 -8.10
CA SER A 57 12.49 1.75 -8.98
C SER A 57 13.01 1.17 -10.30
N ILE A 58 12.32 1.50 -11.37
CA ILE A 58 12.67 1.11 -12.74
C ILE A 58 12.81 2.37 -13.58
N SER A 59 13.77 2.39 -14.50
CA SER A 59 13.86 3.52 -15.44
C SER A 59 12.73 3.42 -16.46
N VAL A 60 12.27 4.57 -16.94
CA VAL A 60 11.24 4.66 -17.98
C VAL A 60 11.66 3.89 -19.24
N SER A 61 12.94 3.93 -19.59
CA SER A 61 13.50 3.14 -20.71
C SER A 61 13.33 1.63 -20.57
N HIS A 62 13.39 1.09 -19.35
CA HIS A 62 13.13 -0.33 -19.09
C HIS A 62 11.64 -0.66 -19.12
N LEU A 63 10.77 0.31 -18.81
CA LEU A 63 9.31 0.12 -18.87
C LEU A 63 8.77 0.15 -20.31
N LEU A 64 9.36 0.98 -21.18
CA LEU A 64 8.90 1.18 -22.56
C LEU A 64 9.43 0.14 -23.57
N ARG A 65 10.40 -0.69 -23.18
CA ARG A 65 10.99 -1.75 -24.02
C ARG A 65 10.30 -3.12 -23.85
N GLY A 66 9.00 -3.11 -23.50
CA GLY A 66 8.20 -4.31 -23.24
C GLY A 66 8.37 -5.41 -24.28
#